data_AF-D3SY49-F1
#
_entry.id   AF-D3SY49-F1
#
_cell.length_a   1.000
_cell.length_b   1.000
_cell.length_c   1.000
_cell.angle_alpha   90.00
_cell.angle_beta   90.00
_cell.angle_gamma   90.00
#
_symmetry.space_group_name_H-M   'P 1'
#
loop_
_entity.id
_entity.type
_entity.pdbx_description
1 polymer ?
#
loop_
_entity_poly.entity_id
_entity_poly.type
_entity_poly.pdbx_seq_one_letter_code
_entity_poly.pdbx_strand_id
1 'polypeptide(L)'
;MLWRTLAILAVLYTILFGPLAALVYWDSKRSGIHGPAKWAGFVFLTGLLGLVLYISDKDDEFHDPDDADPFSLPGTPPAGAADSDDSTEAVGTDTDHSS
;
A
#
# COMPACT_ATOMS: atom_id res chain seq x y z
N MET A 1 -12.85 11.21 3.73
CA MET A 1 -12.17 11.15 2.41
C MET A 1 -12.32 9.79 1.74
N LEU A 2 -12.16 8.68 2.47
CA LEU A 2 -12.39 7.31 2.02
C LEU A 2 -13.66 7.11 1.17
N TRP A 3 -14.81 7.62 1.62
CA TRP A 3 -16.07 7.47 0.88
C TRP A 3 -16.05 8.08 -0.53
N ARG A 4 -15.32 9.19 -0.74
CA ARG A 4 -15.13 9.76 -2.08
C ARG A 4 -14.27 8.84 -2.95
N THR A 5 -13.21 8.27 -2.39
CA THR A 5 -12.34 7.31 -3.08
C THR A 5 -13.11 6.05 -3.49
N LEU A 6 -13.90 5.48 -2.58
CA LEU A 6 -14.76 4.32 -2.87
C LEU A 6 -15.80 4.63 -3.96
N ALA A 7 -16.41 5.83 -3.91
CA ALA A 7 -17.36 6.25 -4.94
C ALA A 7 -16.69 6.39 -6.31
N ILE A 8 -15.48 6.99 -6.38
CA ILE A 8 -14.72 7.11 -7.63
C ILE A 8 -14.35 5.72 -8.17
N LEU A 9 -13.85 4.83 -7.33
CA LEU A 9 -13.50 3.46 -7.72
C LEU A 9 -14.72 2.69 -8.25
N ALA A 10 -15.87 2.80 -7.56
CA ALA A 10 -17.11 2.18 -8.01
C ALA A 10 -17.57 2.71 -9.37
N VAL A 11 -17.47 4.03 -9.59
CA VAL A 11 -17.81 4.65 -10.88
C VAL A 11 -16.87 4.19 -11.99
N LEU A 12 -15.56 4.25 -11.78
CA LEU A 12 -14.56 3.79 -12.75
C LEU A 12 -14.74 2.32 -13.10
N TYR A 13 -14.93 1.49 -12.09
CA TYR A 13 -15.17 0.07 -12.26
C TYR A 13 -16.45 -0.19 -13.07
N THR A 14 -17.54 0.52 -12.78
CA THR A 14 -18.81 0.38 -13.51
C THR A 14 -18.68 0.86 -14.96
N ILE A 15 -17.95 1.95 -15.21
CA ILE A 15 -17.69 2.46 -16.57
C ILE A 15 -16.85 1.48 -17.38
N LEU A 16 -15.90 0.76 -16.75
CA LEU A 16 -15.06 -0.21 -17.43
C LEU A 16 -15.77 -1.55 -17.64
N PHE A 17 -16.27 -2.15 -16.57
CA PHE A 17 -16.85 -3.51 -16.58
C PHE A 17 -18.32 -3.54 -16.97
N GLY A 18 -19.06 -2.44 -16.84
CA GLY A 18 -20.46 -2.35 -17.27
C GLY A 18 -20.64 -2.57 -18.77
N PRO A 19 -19.91 -1.87 -19.66
CA PRO A 19 -19.96 -2.11 -21.10
C PRO A 19 -19.48 -3.51 -21.49
N LEU A 20 -18.45 -4.05 -20.83
CA LEU A 20 -17.99 -5.42 -21.04
C LEU A 20 -19.09 -6.43 -20.70
N ALA A 21 -19.74 -6.29 -19.56
CA ALA A 21 -20.87 -7.14 -19.16
C ALA A 21 -22.06 -6.98 -20.13
N ALA A 22 -22.33 -5.77 -20.62
CA ALA A 22 -23.38 -5.52 -21.61
C ALA A 22 -23.06 -6.16 -22.97
N LEU A 23 -21.79 -6.12 -23.41
CA LEU A 23 -21.31 -6.81 -24.60
C LEU A 23 -21.45 -8.33 -24.47
N VAL A 24 -21.04 -8.90 -23.32
CA VAL A 24 -21.18 -10.33 -23.04
C VAL A 24 -22.65 -10.75 -23.00
N TYR A 25 -23.52 -9.92 -22.41
CA TYR A 25 -24.96 -10.14 -22.42
C TYR A 25 -25.52 -10.15 -23.84
N TRP A 26 -25.14 -9.15 -24.64
CA TRP A 26 -25.59 -9.03 -26.02
C TRP A 26 -25.09 -10.17 -26.90
N ASP A 27 -23.83 -10.56 -26.74
CA ASP A 27 -23.21 -11.69 -27.43
C ASP A 27 -23.89 -13.02 -27.04
N SER A 28 -24.08 -13.27 -25.74
CA SER A 28 -24.78 -14.46 -25.26
C SER A 28 -26.21 -14.55 -25.80
N LYS A 29 -26.89 -13.39 -25.91
CA LYS A 29 -28.23 -13.29 -26.48
C LYS A 29 -28.24 -13.59 -27.98
N ARG A 30 -27.22 -13.16 -28.72
CA ARG A 30 -27.05 -13.50 -30.15
C ARG A 30 -26.71 -14.97 -30.37
N SER A 31 -25.88 -15.54 -29.50
CA SER A 31 -25.37 -16.92 -29.60
C SER A 31 -26.38 -17.97 -29.14
N GLY A 32 -27.56 -17.57 -28.65
CA GLY A 32 -28.61 -18.49 -28.20
C GLY A 32 -28.27 -19.26 -26.92
N ILE A 33 -27.29 -18.78 -26.15
CA ILE A 33 -26.81 -19.45 -24.93
C ILE A 33 -27.82 -19.21 -23.81
N HIS A 34 -28.16 -20.27 -23.07
CA HIS A 34 -29.08 -20.18 -21.94
C HIS A 34 -28.46 -19.34 -20.80
N GLY A 35 -29.22 -18.36 -20.31
CA GLY A 35 -28.83 -17.53 -19.17
C GLY A 35 -27.81 -16.42 -19.48
N PRO A 36 -28.06 -15.53 -20.46
CA PRO A 36 -27.14 -14.44 -20.81
C PRO A 36 -26.84 -13.50 -19.64
N ALA A 37 -27.80 -13.30 -18.73
CA ALA A 37 -27.60 -12.53 -17.51
C ALA A 37 -26.62 -13.18 -16.52
N LYS A 38 -26.56 -14.53 -16.47
CA LYS A 38 -25.62 -15.25 -15.60
C LYS A 38 -24.19 -15.06 -16.09
N TRP A 39 -23.96 -15.11 -17.41
CA TRP A 39 -22.65 -14.89 -18.01
C TRP A 39 -22.16 -13.46 -17.84
N ALA A 40 -23.03 -12.47 -18.10
CA ALA A 40 -22.70 -11.07 -17.86
C ALA A 40 -22.38 -10.81 -16.38
N GLY A 41 -23.20 -11.36 -15.48
CA GLY A 41 -22.97 -11.28 -14.03
C GLY A 41 -21.67 -11.96 -13.61
N PHE A 42 -21.35 -13.13 -14.17
CA PHE A 42 -20.10 -13.83 -13.90
C PHE A 42 -18.88 -12.98 -14.27
N VAL A 43 -18.85 -12.40 -15.47
CA VAL A 43 -17.75 -11.54 -15.93
C VAL A 43 -17.61 -10.28 -15.09
N PHE A 44 -18.74 -9.68 -14.71
CA PHE A 44 -18.74 -8.53 -13.81
C PHE A 44 -18.15 -8.93 -12.45
N LEU A 45 -18.68 -9.96 -11.80
CA LEU A 45 -18.23 -10.39 -10.48
C LEU A 45 -16.76 -10.84 -10.46
N THR A 46 -16.29 -11.56 -11.47
CA THR A 46 -14.87 -11.96 -11.54
C THR A 46 -13.96 -10.76 -11.75
N GLY A 47 -14.40 -9.77 -12.55
CA GLY A 47 -13.72 -8.48 -12.67
C GLY A 47 -13.66 -7.70 -11.35
N LEU A 48 -14.74 -7.71 -10.57
CA LEU A 48 -14.77 -7.07 -9.24
C LEU A 48 -13.81 -7.75 -8.29
N LEU A 49 -13.82 -9.09 -8.26
CA LEU A 49 -12.90 -9.88 -7.44
C LEU A 49 -11.44 -9.59 -7.82
N GLY A 50 -11.12 -9.55 -9.11
CA GLY A 50 -9.80 -9.17 -9.60
C GLY A 50 -9.38 -7.77 -9.17
N LEU A 51 -10.29 -6.80 -9.22
CA LEU A 51 -10.01 -5.43 -8.74
C LEU A 51 -9.74 -5.40 -7.23
N VAL A 52 -10.55 -6.11 -6.43
CA VAL A 52 -10.35 -6.19 -4.98
C VAL A 52 -8.99 -6.80 -4.67
N LEU A 53 -8.63 -7.92 -5.30
CA LEU A 53 -7.33 -8.57 -5.12
C LEU A 53 -6.17 -7.65 -5.54
N TYR A 54 -6.30 -6.94 -6.67
CA TYR A 54 -5.28 -6.01 -7.14
C TYR A 54 -5.02 -4.87 -6.15
N ILE A 55 -6.08 -4.32 -5.55
CA ILE A 55 -5.95 -3.27 -4.53
C ILE A 55 -5.29 -3.85 -3.27
N SER A 56 -5.71 -5.03 -2.82
CA SER A 56 -5.12 -5.67 -1.63
C SER A 56 -3.63 -5.97 -1.80
N ASP A 57 -3.21 -6.50 -2.95
CA ASP A 57 -1.79 -6.78 -3.24
C ASP A 57 -0.96 -5.49 -3.30
N LYS A 58 -1.53 -4.39 -3.82
CA LYS A 58 -0.84 -3.09 -3.85
C LYS A 58 -0.76 -2.36 -2.53
N ASP A 59 -1.70 -2.59 -1.62
CA ASP A 59 -1.61 -2.04 -0.27
C ASP A 59 -0.41 -2.63 0.49
N ASP A 60 -0.04 -3.89 0.20
CA ASP A 60 1.13 -4.55 0.78
C ASP A 60 2.46 -4.07 0.16
N GLU A 61 2.44 -3.45 -1.04
CA GLU A 61 3.65 -3.03 -1.77
C GLU A 61 4.30 -1.75 -1.20
N PHE A 62 3.63 -1.03 -0.30
CA PHE A 62 4.18 0.10 0.48
C PHE A 62 4.91 -0.39 1.75
N HIS A 63 5.94 -1.22 1.60
CA HIS A 63 6.88 -1.46 2.70
C HIS A 63 7.91 -0.33 2.73
N ASP A 64 8.11 0.27 3.90
CA ASP A 64 9.16 1.26 4.14
C ASP A 64 10.51 0.56 3.88
N PRO A 65 11.39 1.05 2.99
CA PRO A 65 12.70 0.44 2.77
C PRO A 65 13.56 0.34 4.04
N ASP A 66 13.22 1.11 5.08
CA ASP A 66 13.88 1.10 6.38
C ASP A 66 13.43 -0.09 7.28
N ASP A 67 12.27 -0.72 7.01
CA ASP A 67 11.76 -1.89 7.76
C ASP A 67 12.44 -3.21 7.32
N ALA A 68 13.11 -3.21 6.18
CA ALA A 68 13.81 -4.36 5.63
C ALA A 68 15.34 -4.20 5.73
N ASP A 69 15.87 -3.74 6.87
CA ASP A 69 17.32 -3.86 7.13
C ASP A 69 17.67 -5.33 7.42
N PRO A 70 18.32 -6.05 6.48
CA PRO A 70 18.65 -7.46 6.64
C PRO A 70 19.71 -7.70 7.75
N PHE A 71 20.28 -6.65 8.34
CA PHE A 71 21.27 -6.70 9.41
C PHE A 71 20.75 -6.26 10.78
N SER A 72 19.48 -5.88 10.87
CA SER A 72 18.85 -5.55 12.15
C SER A 72 18.57 -6.82 12.96
N LEU A 73 19.55 -7.21 13.78
CA LEU A 73 19.43 -8.29 14.76
C LEU A 73 18.57 -7.85 15.97
N PRO A 74 17.79 -8.76 16.59
CA PRO A 74 17.05 -8.44 17.80
C PRO A 74 18.01 -8.05 18.93
N GLY A 75 17.97 -6.77 19.34
CA GLY A 75 18.76 -6.22 20.45
C GLY A 75 19.68 -5.04 20.10
N THR A 76 19.76 -4.61 18.84
CA THR A 76 20.59 -3.45 18.47
C THR A 76 19.88 -2.14 18.82
N PRO A 77 20.45 -1.27 19.67
CA PRO A 77 19.87 0.05 19.95
C PRO A 77 19.90 0.91 18.69
N PRO A 78 18.92 1.81 18.49
CA PRO A 78 18.89 2.69 17.32
C PRO A 78 20.19 3.47 17.22
N ALA A 79 20.72 3.64 15.99
CA ALA A 79 22.01 4.25 15.67
C ALA A 79 22.14 5.75 16.06
N GLY A 80 21.25 6.28 16.90
CA GLY A 80 21.32 7.59 17.53
C GLY A 80 21.37 7.57 19.06
N ALA A 81 21.48 6.40 19.69
CA ALA A 81 21.55 6.29 21.17
C ALA A 81 22.98 6.37 21.74
N ALA A 82 24.01 6.46 20.89
CA ALA A 82 25.41 6.50 21.29
C ALA A 82 26.07 7.83 20.91
N ASP A 83 25.52 8.96 21.34
CA ASP A 83 26.35 10.12 21.70
C ASP A 83 25.55 11.13 22.52
N SER A 84 25.34 10.81 23.79
CA SER A 84 24.91 11.79 24.79
C SER A 84 25.51 11.38 26.13
N ASP A 85 26.83 11.19 26.16
CA ASP A 85 27.57 11.21 27.43
C ASP A 85 28.15 12.61 27.62
N ASP A 86 27.27 13.44 28.17
CA ASP A 86 27.58 14.66 28.90
C ASP A 86 28.58 14.32 30.02
N SER A 87 29.87 14.48 29.74
CA SER A 87 30.89 14.65 30.77
C SER A 87 31.42 16.08 30.66
N THR A 88 30.67 16.95 31.33
CA THR A 88 31.06 18.29 31.74
C THR A 88 32.31 18.24 32.63
N GLU A 89 33.51 18.31 32.04
CA GLU A 89 34.69 18.76 32.78
C GLU A 89 34.71 20.29 32.83
N ALA A 90 34.06 20.82 33.87
CA ALA A 90 34.17 22.20 34.27
C ALA A 90 35.53 22.46 34.95
N VAL A 91 36.24 23.47 34.42
CA VAL A 91 36.93 24.55 35.16
C VAL A 91 37.92 24.16 36.26
N GLY A 92 39.20 24.43 35.97
CA GLY A 92 40.27 24.61 36.97
C GLY A 92 41.33 25.59 36.46
N THR A 93 41.10 26.88 36.69
CA THR A 93 42.11 27.96 36.66
C THR A 93 43.22 27.70 37.68
N ASP A 94 44.49 27.86 37.27
CA ASP A 94 45.55 28.59 38.01
C ASP A 94 46.90 28.49 37.25
N THR A 95 47.48 29.57 36.71
CA THR A 95 48.30 30.64 37.32
C THR A 95 49.81 30.39 37.19
N ASP A 96 50.51 31.36 36.56
CA ASP A 96 51.95 31.69 36.49
C ASP A 96 53.01 30.83 37.22
N HIS A 97 54.16 30.55 36.57
CA HIS A 97 55.47 31.15 36.93
C HIS A 97 56.65 30.70 36.04
N SER A 98 57.64 31.60 35.96
CA SER A 98 58.91 31.60 35.23
C SER A 98 59.90 30.47 35.57
N SER A 99 60.73 30.10 34.58
CA SER A 99 62.21 30.25 34.59
C SER A 99 62.81 29.84 33.23
#